data_AF-A0A359D3Y2-F1
#
_entry.id   AF-A0A359D3Y2-F1
#
_cell.length_a   1.000
_cell.length_b   1.000
_cell.length_c   1.000
_cell.angle_alpha   90.00
_cell.angle_beta   90.00
_cell.angle_gamma   90.00
#
_symmetry.space_group_name_H-M   'P 1'
#
loop_
_entity.id
_entity.type
_entity.pdbx_description
1 polymer ?
#
loop_
_entity_poly.entity_id
_entity_poly.type
_entity_poly.pdbx_seq_one_letter_code
_entity_poly.pdbx_strand_id
1 'polypeptide(L)' 'RNGAKPAQKVWVEIVSAIATSEPVTVCASASQYANARRQLPAHVRVVEMTCNDTWFRDSGPAFLVNDDSGEVRGV' A
#
# COMPACT_ATOMS: atom_id res chain seq x y z
N ARG A 1 -18.81 -3.12 -9.51
CA ARG A 1 -19.83 -3.69 -8.56
C ARG A 1 -19.49 -3.20 -7.14
N ASN A 2 -20.49 -2.76 -6.35
CA ASN A 2 -20.38 -2.38 -4.93
C ASN A 2 -19.17 -1.49 -4.54
N GLY A 3 -18.68 -0.61 -5.42
CA GLY A 3 -17.49 0.22 -5.15
C GLY A 3 -16.26 -0.56 -4.65
N ALA A 4 -16.05 -1.80 -5.12
CA ALA A 4 -14.98 -2.71 -4.71
C ALA A 4 -14.93 -3.07 -3.22
N LYS A 5 -16.02 -2.84 -2.45
CA LYS A 5 -16.05 -3.08 -1.00
C LYS A 5 -15.63 -4.50 -0.56
N PRO A 6 -16.00 -5.60 -1.25
CA PRO A 6 -15.49 -6.92 -0.91
C PRO A 6 -13.95 -7.02 -1.01
N ALA A 7 -13.36 -6.44 -2.07
CA ALA A 7 -11.91 -6.44 -2.25
C ALA A 7 -11.20 -5.55 -1.21
N GLN A 8 -11.79 -4.40 -0.86
CA GLN A 8 -11.27 -3.52 0.19
C GLN A 8 -11.14 -4.25 1.53
N LYS A 9 -12.13 -5.08 1.89
CA LYS A 9 -12.08 -5.89 3.12
C LYS A 9 -10.88 -6.84 3.14
N VAL A 10 -10.67 -7.57 2.03
CA VAL A 10 -9.52 -8.48 1.90
C VAL A 10 -8.19 -7.72 1.99
N TRP A 11 -8.10 -6.55 1.35
CA TRP A 11 -6.90 -5.71 1.44
C TRP A 11 -6.62 -5.23 2.88
N VAL A 12 -7.65 -4.88 3.65
CA VAL A 12 -7.47 -4.50 5.06
C VAL A 12 -6.92 -5.67 5.88
N GLU A 13 -7.41 -6.89 5.65
CA GLU A 13 -6.92 -8.10 6.32
C GLU A 13 -5.44 -8.38 5.99
N ILE A 14 -5.08 -8.34 4.69
CA ILE A 14 -3.69 -8.55 4.22
C ILE A 14 -2.76 -7.49 4.80
N VAL A 15 -3.12 -6.21 4.68
CA VAL A 15 -2.30 -5.11 5.17
C VAL A 15 -2.12 -5.19 6.68
N SER A 16 -3.19 -5.51 7.43
CA SER A 16 -3.11 -5.63 8.88
C SER A 16 -2.22 -6.79 9.32
N ALA A 17 -2.22 -7.91 8.57
CA ALA A 17 -1.34 -9.04 8.84
C ALA A 17 0.13 -8.69 8.62
N ILE A 18 0.48 -8.07 7.49
CA ILE A 18 1.87 -7.66 7.18
C ILE A 18 2.36 -6.59 8.18
N ALA A 19 1.48 -5.68 8.58
CA ALA A 19 1.83 -4.60 9.51
C ALA A 19 2.22 -5.08 10.92
N THR A 20 2.01 -6.37 11.24
CA THR A 20 2.53 -6.98 12.47
C THR A 20 4.03 -7.22 12.47
N SER A 21 4.64 -7.36 11.28
CA SER A 21 6.07 -7.67 11.12
C SER A 21 6.88 -6.53 10.53
N GLU A 22 6.29 -5.74 9.63
CA GLU A 22 7.00 -4.72 8.87
C GLU A 22 6.17 -3.43 8.69
N PRO A 23 6.80 -2.25 8.61
CA PRO A 23 6.08 -1.02 8.30
C PRO A 23 5.38 -1.08 6.93
N VAL A 24 4.08 -0.83 6.89
CA VAL A 24 3.30 -0.80 5.65
C VAL A 24 2.92 0.62 5.26
N THR A 25 3.08 0.96 3.99
CA THR A 25 2.49 2.15 3.36
C THR A 25 1.42 1.71 2.35
N VAL A 26 0.20 2.22 2.49
CA VAL A 26 -0.87 2.03 1.51
C VAL A 26 -1.08 3.31 0.71
N CYS A 27 -1.01 3.18 -0.62
CA CYS A 27 -1.40 4.21 -1.56
C CYS A 27 -2.91 4.14 -1.82
N ALA A 28 -3.64 5.23 -1.60
CA ALA A 28 -5.06 5.31 -1.86
C ALA A 28 -5.38 6.51 -2.76
N SER A 29 -6.33 6.36 -3.67
CA SER A 29 -6.82 7.49 -4.46
C SER A 29 -7.47 8.54 -3.55
N ALA A 30 -7.52 9.79 -4.00
CA ALA A 30 -8.15 10.89 -3.27
C ALA A 30 -9.56 10.53 -2.77
N SER A 31 -10.37 9.87 -3.62
CA SER A 31 -11.74 9.47 -3.28
C SER A 31 -11.83 8.33 -2.26
N GLN A 32 -10.76 7.55 -2.07
CA GLN A 32 -10.72 6.44 -1.11
C GLN A 32 -9.82 6.72 0.11
N TYR A 33 -9.03 7.79 0.11
CA TYR A 33 -8.07 8.09 1.18
C TYR A 33 -8.69 8.04 2.57
N ALA A 34 -9.75 8.83 2.80
CA ALA A 34 -10.41 8.90 4.11
C ALA A 34 -11.05 7.56 4.51
N ASN A 35 -11.54 6.79 3.54
CA ASN A 35 -12.09 5.46 3.77
C ASN A 35 -10.99 4.45 4.16
N ALA A 36 -9.87 4.43 3.44
CA ALA A 36 -8.72 3.57 3.75
C ALA A 36 -8.14 3.91 5.13
N ARG A 37 -7.98 5.19 5.43
CA ARG A 37 -7.46 5.64 6.73
C ARG A 37 -8.33 5.18 7.91
N ARG A 38 -9.66 5.21 7.76
CA ARG A 38 -10.59 4.72 8.80
C ARG A 38 -10.56 3.21 9.00
N GLN A 39 -10.29 2.44 7.94
CA GLN A 39 -10.32 0.97 8.02
C GLN A 39 -8.97 0.36 8.45
N LEU A 40 -7.86 1.01 8.11
CA LEU A 40 -6.51 0.48 8.35
C LEU A 40 -6.00 0.82 9.76
N PRO A 41 -5.22 -0.08 10.40
CA PRO A 41 -4.59 0.17 11.70
C PRO A 41 -3.83 1.50 11.74
N ALA A 42 -3.87 2.20 12.88
CA ALA A 42 -3.33 3.56 13.00
C ALA A 42 -1.85 3.69 12.62
N HIS A 43 -1.03 2.65 12.86
CA HIS A 43 0.39 2.62 12.56
C HIS A 43 0.72 2.36 11.08
N VAL A 44 -0.22 1.89 10.27
CA VAL A 44 -0.06 1.78 8.81
C VAL A 44 -0.08 3.18 8.22
N ARG A 45 0.91 3.57 7.43
CA ARG A 45 0.91 4.89 6.76
C ARG A 45 -0.01 4.86 5.54
N VAL A 46 -0.83 5.91 5.34
CA VAL A 46 -1.66 6.06 4.14
C VAL A 46 -1.26 7.31 3.38
N VAL A 47 -0.94 7.15 2.10
CA VAL A 47 -0.53 8.22 1.19
C VAL A 47 -1.58 8.38 0.10
N GLU A 48 -1.96 9.61 -0.20
CA GLU A 48 -2.80 9.89 -1.37
C GLU A 48 -1.96 9.71 -2.64
N MET A 49 -2.39 8.81 -3.52
CA MET A 49 -1.76 8.55 -4.81
C MET A 49 -2.82 8.02 -5.77
N THR A 50 -3.05 8.73 -6.87
CA THR A 50 -3.93 8.28 -7.94
C THR A 50 -3.33 7.05 -8.61
N CYS A 51 -4.10 5.98 -8.69
CA CYS A 51 -3.76 4.77 -9.42
C CYS A 51 -5.00 4.25 -10.14
N ASN A 52 -4.81 3.60 -11.29
CA ASN A 52 -5.90 3.02 -12.07
C ASN A 52 -6.43 1.73 -11.44
N ASP A 53 -5.56 0.92 -10.82
CA ASP A 53 -5.92 -0.33 -10.12
C ASP A 53 -4.92 -0.65 -8.99
N THR A 54 -5.18 -1.69 -8.19
CA THR A 54 -4.43 -1.99 -6.96
C THR A 54 -3.31 -3.04 -7.13
N TRP A 55 -2.57 -2.98 -8.24
CA TRP A 55 -1.47 -3.91 -8.55
C TRP A 55 -0.10 -3.22 -8.45
N PHE A 56 0.26 -2.79 -7.24
CA PHE A 56 1.52 -2.07 -7.00
C PHE A 56 2.77 -2.94 -7.24
N ARG A 57 2.61 -4.27 -7.25
CA ARG A 57 3.66 -5.20 -7.65
C ARG A 57 4.09 -5.02 -9.11
N ASP A 58 3.15 -4.71 -9.99
CA ASP A 58 3.37 -4.65 -11.43
C ASP A 58 3.70 -3.22 -11.91
N SER A 59 3.21 -2.22 -11.17
CA SER A 59 3.30 -0.80 -11.53
C SER A 59 4.22 0.02 -10.63
N GLY A 60 4.57 -0.51 -9.46
CA GLY A 60 5.52 0.10 -8.54
C GLY A 60 6.97 -0.17 -8.94
N PRO A 61 7.93 0.57 -8.38
CA PRO A 61 9.33 0.42 -8.73
C PRO A 61 9.88 -0.94 -8.28
N ALA A 62 10.83 -1.46 -9.04
CA ALA A 62 11.71 -2.52 -8.57
C ALA A 62 12.90 -1.88 -7.83
N PHE A 63 13.02 -2.16 -6.54
CA PHE A 63 14.13 -1.64 -5.73
C PHE A 63 15.37 -2.51 -5.87
N LEU A 64 16.52 -1.87 -6.05
CA LEU A 64 17.85 -2.46 -6.09
C LEU A 64 18.68 -1.92 -4.93
N VAL A 65 19.49 -2.79 -4.33
CA VAL A 65 20.41 -2.44 -3.25
C VAL A 65 21.84 -2.67 -3.74
N ASN A 66 22.71 -1.70 -3.48
CA ASN A 66 24.14 -1.90 -3.63
C ASN A 66 24.68 -2.57 -2.34
N ASP A 67 25.17 -3.80 -2.43
CA ASP A 67 25.61 -4.57 -1.27
C ASP A 67 26.84 -3.95 -0.55
N ASP A 68 27.71 -3.25 -1.28
CA ASP A 68 28.92 -2.64 -0.71
C ASP A 68 28.62 -1.33 0.03
N SER A 69 27.72 -0.50 -0.52
CA SER A 69 27.40 0.83 0.03
C SER A 69 26.11 0.92 0.83
N GLY A 70 25.22 -0.07 0.68
CA GLY A 70 23.86 -0.05 1.22
C GLY A 70 22.92 0.94 0.51
N GLU A 71 23.34 1.56 -0.58
CA GLU A 71 22.50 2.51 -1.34
C GLU A 71 21.30 1.80 -1.98
N VAL A 72 20.11 2.39 -1.86
CA VAL A 72 18.86 1.86 -2.46
C VAL A 72 18.42 2.76 -3.61
N ARG A 73 18.12 2.17 -4.77
CA ARG A 73 17.56 2.84 -5.94
C ARG A 73 16.31 2.12 -6.43
N GLY A 74 15.37 2.83 -7.05
CA GLY A 74 14.18 2.25 -7.67
C GLY A 74 14.15 2.54 -9.16
N VAL A 75 13.73 1.56 -9.96
CA VAL A 75 13.53 1.67 -11.41
C VAL A 75 12.06 1.42 -11.75
#